data_AF-A0A2E2NXN2-F1
#
_entry.id   AF-A0A2E2NXN2-F1
#
_cell.length_a   1.000
_cell.length_b   1.000
_cell.length_c   1.000
_cell.angle_alpha   90.00
_cell.angle_beta   90.00
_cell.angle_gamma   90.00
#
_symmetry.space_group_name_H-M   'P 1'
#
loop_
_entity.id
_entity.type
_entity.pdbx_description
1 polymer ?
#
loop_
_entity_poly.entity_id
_entity_poly.type
_entity_poly.pdbx_seq_one_letter_code
_entity_poly.pdbx_strand_id
1 'polypeptide(L)'
;MSDLRNRIKENKSEFDEQELPFGHEARFQNRLKKMNRKPGRNWLKIAAAAVILIATGALLWDNDSSELNSSVETVADLELERQLPEELEIEEASKYYEQTLDQQFTALEEFYADDDSKTLIEETKNLIAKLREDYKELEKELESTGDERVVLAMIQNYQQRISLLEELVQKLTYIKHLKQSNHEESNKNA
;
A
#
# COMPACT_ATOMS: atom_id res chain seq x y z
N MET A 1 -1.11 -36.50 4.67
CA MET A 1 -1.05 -36.50 3.19
C MET A 1 -0.96 -37.91 2.59
N SER A 2 -0.27 -38.88 3.22
CA SER A 2 -0.12 -40.26 2.69
C SER A 2 -1.40 -41.10 2.74
N ASP A 3 -2.21 -40.94 3.79
CA ASP A 3 -3.41 -41.73 4.02
C ASP A 3 -4.47 -41.57 2.92
N LEU A 4 -4.70 -40.34 2.46
CA LEU A 4 -5.59 -40.03 1.34
C LEU A 4 -5.14 -40.67 0.03
N ARG A 5 -3.83 -40.65 -0.26
CA ARG A 5 -3.30 -41.27 -1.49
C ARG A 5 -3.50 -42.78 -1.48
N ASN A 6 -3.32 -43.41 -0.33
CA ASN A 6 -3.50 -44.85 -0.20
C ASN A 6 -4.97 -45.24 -0.39
N ARG A 7 -5.89 -44.51 0.26
CA ARG A 7 -7.33 -44.74 0.12
C ARG A 7 -7.87 -44.54 -1.29
N ILE A 8 -7.35 -43.56 -2.04
CA ILE A 8 -7.72 -43.35 -3.45
C ILE A 8 -7.18 -44.48 -4.33
N LYS A 9 -5.95 -44.92 -4.06
CA LYS A 9 -5.31 -46.01 -4.82
C LYS A 9 -6.01 -47.36 -4.59
N GLU A 10 -6.49 -47.61 -3.37
CA GLU A 10 -7.21 -48.83 -2.99
C GLU A 10 -8.62 -48.90 -3.58
N ASN A 11 -9.28 -47.76 -3.80
CA ASN A 11 -10.65 -47.68 -4.34
C ASN A 11 -10.71 -47.22 -5.80
N LYS A 12 -9.60 -47.35 -6.55
CA LYS A 12 -9.43 -46.80 -7.91
C LYS A 12 -10.51 -47.27 -8.91
N SER A 13 -10.99 -48.50 -8.79
CA SER A 13 -12.05 -49.05 -9.65
C SER A 13 -13.41 -48.37 -9.44
N GLU A 14 -13.69 -47.85 -8.24
CA GLU A 14 -14.94 -47.12 -7.97
C GLU A 14 -14.93 -45.70 -8.57
N PHE A 15 -13.75 -45.16 -8.89
CA PHE A 15 -13.59 -43.80 -9.42
C PHE A 15 -13.47 -43.73 -10.95
N ASP A 16 -12.93 -44.77 -11.59
CA ASP A 16 -12.60 -44.73 -13.03
C ASP A 16 -13.74 -45.18 -13.96
N GLU A 17 -14.84 -45.78 -13.45
CA GLU A 17 -15.84 -46.49 -14.28
C GLU A 17 -17.14 -45.72 -14.59
N GLN A 18 -17.33 -44.50 -14.07
CA GLN A 18 -18.54 -43.71 -14.34
C GLN A 18 -18.29 -42.62 -15.38
N GLU A 19 -18.87 -42.80 -16.58
CA GLU A 19 -18.96 -41.71 -17.55
C GLU A 19 -19.79 -40.55 -16.98
N LEU A 20 -19.25 -39.33 -17.12
CA LEU A 20 -19.93 -38.15 -16.63
C LEU A 20 -21.26 -37.95 -17.37
N PRO A 21 -22.35 -37.60 -16.65
CA PRO A 21 -23.65 -37.39 -17.28
C PRO A 21 -23.58 -36.29 -18.34
N PHE A 22 -24.32 -36.48 -19.44
CA PHE A 22 -24.31 -35.55 -20.57
C PHE A 22 -24.54 -34.09 -20.14
N GLY A 23 -23.71 -33.17 -20.66
CA GLY A 23 -23.74 -31.76 -20.27
C GLY A 23 -23.08 -31.43 -18.93
N HIS A 24 -22.41 -32.38 -18.27
CA HIS A 24 -21.61 -32.14 -17.07
C HIS A 24 -20.57 -31.03 -17.29
N GLU A 25 -19.83 -31.08 -18.39
CA GLU A 25 -18.81 -30.07 -18.70
C GLU A 25 -19.40 -28.66 -18.85
N ALA A 26 -20.51 -28.51 -19.58
CA ALA A 26 -21.19 -27.22 -19.70
C ALA A 26 -21.69 -26.68 -18.34
N ARG A 27 -22.22 -27.56 -17.48
CA ARG A 27 -22.63 -27.19 -16.10
C ARG A 27 -21.43 -26.82 -15.23
N PHE A 28 -20.32 -27.55 -15.37
CA PHE A 28 -19.08 -27.31 -14.63
C PHE A 28 -18.44 -25.99 -15.06
N GLN A 29 -18.32 -25.72 -16.35
CA GLN A 29 -17.85 -24.45 -16.89
C GLN A 29 -18.73 -23.27 -16.44
N ASN A 30 -20.05 -23.43 -16.43
CA ASN A 30 -20.96 -22.40 -15.92
C ASN A 30 -20.80 -22.14 -14.42
N ARG A 31 -20.50 -23.19 -13.62
CA ARG A 31 -20.18 -23.04 -12.18
C ARG A 31 -18.82 -22.38 -11.97
N LEU A 32 -17.80 -22.73 -12.76
CA LEU A 32 -16.49 -22.10 -12.77
C LEU A 32 -16.58 -20.61 -13.08
N LYS A 33 -17.32 -20.22 -14.13
CA LYS A 33 -17.54 -18.80 -14.47
C LYS A 33 -18.28 -18.03 -13.38
N LYS A 34 -19.18 -18.68 -12.63
CA LYS A 34 -19.84 -18.08 -11.44
C LYS A 34 -18.90 -17.95 -10.23
N MET A 35 -17.92 -18.85 -10.10
CA MET A 35 -16.93 -18.84 -9.02
C MET A 35 -15.76 -17.88 -9.33
N ASN A 36 -15.45 -17.69 -10.61
CA ASN A 36 -14.50 -16.70 -11.12
C ASN A 36 -15.10 -15.29 -11.15
N ARG A 37 -15.89 -14.95 -10.12
CA ARG A 37 -16.08 -13.54 -9.77
C ARG A 37 -14.70 -13.06 -9.38
N LYS A 38 -14.07 -12.28 -10.26
CA LYS A 38 -12.91 -11.46 -9.89
C LYS A 38 -13.21 -10.92 -8.49
N PRO A 39 -12.34 -11.16 -7.49
CA PRO A 39 -12.63 -10.70 -6.16
C PRO A 39 -12.96 -9.21 -6.29
N GLY A 40 -14.18 -8.85 -5.88
CA GLY A 40 -14.70 -7.52 -6.16
C GLY A 40 -13.77 -6.51 -5.52
N ARG A 41 -13.48 -5.37 -6.16
CA ARG A 41 -12.51 -4.30 -5.78
C ARG A 41 -12.36 -3.98 -4.28
N ASN A 42 -13.32 -4.39 -3.46
CA ASN A 42 -13.27 -4.44 -2.01
C ASN A 42 -12.23 -5.42 -1.42
N TRP A 43 -11.82 -6.49 -2.11
CA TRP A 43 -10.75 -7.38 -1.61
C TRP A 43 -9.40 -6.68 -1.56
N LEU A 44 -9.13 -5.78 -2.51
CA LEU A 44 -7.95 -4.91 -2.46
C LEU A 44 -8.05 -3.93 -1.29
N LYS A 45 -9.26 -3.43 -0.97
CA LYS A 45 -9.48 -2.61 0.23
C LYS A 45 -9.25 -3.41 1.52
N ILE A 46 -9.67 -4.67 1.56
CA ILE A 46 -9.46 -5.57 2.69
C ILE A 46 -7.97 -5.94 2.82
N ALA A 47 -7.28 -6.18 1.70
CA ALA A 47 -5.85 -6.44 1.68
C ALA A 47 -5.05 -5.20 2.11
N ALA A 48 -5.40 -4.00 1.61
CA ALA A 48 -4.80 -2.74 2.04
C ALA A 48 -5.03 -2.49 3.53
N ALA A 49 -6.26 -2.69 4.03
CA ALA A 49 -6.56 -2.58 5.45
C ALA A 49 -5.81 -3.62 6.30
N ALA A 50 -5.65 -4.85 5.80
CA ALA A 50 -4.88 -5.89 6.49
C ALA A 50 -3.38 -5.56 6.53
N VAL A 51 -2.81 -5.02 5.45
CA VAL A 51 -1.42 -4.54 5.42
C VAL A 51 -1.23 -3.38 6.40
N ILE A 52 -2.15 -2.42 6.45
CA ILE A 52 -2.12 -1.32 7.42
C ILE A 52 -2.27 -1.85 8.86
N LEU A 53 -3.14 -2.83 9.11
CA LEU A 53 -3.31 -3.44 10.42
C LEU A 53 -2.10 -4.27 10.85
N ILE A 54 -1.44 -4.98 9.93
CA ILE A 54 -0.21 -5.73 10.21
C ILE A 54 0.95 -4.77 10.45
N ALA A 55 1.06 -3.70 9.67
CA ALA A 55 2.07 -2.66 9.87
C ALA A 55 1.88 -1.93 11.21
N THR A 56 0.67 -1.49 11.52
CA THR A 56 0.38 -0.85 12.82
C THR A 56 0.50 -1.84 13.99
N GLY A 57 0.12 -3.09 13.81
CA GLY A 57 0.30 -4.16 14.80
C GLY A 57 1.77 -4.48 15.08
N ALA A 58 2.62 -4.52 14.05
CA ALA A 58 4.06 -4.71 14.20
C ALA A 58 4.73 -3.53 14.91
N LEU A 59 4.34 -2.30 14.58
CA LEU A 59 4.85 -1.08 15.23
C LEU A 59 4.43 -0.96 16.71
N LEU A 60 3.24 -1.46 17.06
CA LEU A 60 2.78 -1.49 18.45
C LEU A 60 3.37 -2.67 19.24
N TRP A 61 3.74 -3.75 18.58
CA TRP A 61 4.43 -4.89 19.19
C TRP A 61 5.89 -4.56 19.56
N ASP A 62 6.53 -3.68 18.78
CA ASP A 62 7.93 -3.27 18.98
C ASP A 62 8.12 -2.19 20.06
N ASN A 63 7.04 -1.76 20.72
CA ASN A 63 7.08 -0.75 21.81
C ASN A 63 7.45 -1.34 23.18
N ASP A 64 8.19 -2.44 23.23
CA ASP A 64 8.84 -2.89 24.46
C ASP A 64 10.36 -2.92 24.26
N SER A 65 11.02 -1.99 24.95
CA SER A 65 12.47 -1.86 25.16
C SER A 65 13.36 -1.36 24.01
N SER A 66 13.66 -0.06 24.11
CA SER A 66 15.01 0.54 24.10
C SER A 66 15.87 0.48 22.82
N GLU A 67 16.36 1.68 22.50
CA GLU A 67 17.44 2.01 21.54
C GLU A 67 17.00 2.24 20.09
N LEU A 68 16.59 3.49 19.86
CA LEU A 68 16.72 4.18 18.58
C LEU A 68 18.20 4.23 18.17
N ASN A 69 18.74 3.13 17.67
CA ASN A 69 19.97 3.13 16.90
C ASN A 69 19.59 3.16 15.43
N SER A 70 19.87 4.32 14.83
CA SER A 70 19.96 4.54 13.41
C SER A 70 20.75 3.42 12.73
N SER A 71 20.04 2.58 12.00
CA SER A 71 20.57 1.88 10.83
C SER A 71 19.44 1.87 9.83
N VAL A 72 19.35 2.98 9.08
CA VAL A 72 18.87 2.90 7.71
C VAL A 72 19.86 1.94 7.04
N GLU A 73 19.50 0.67 6.97
CA GLU A 73 20.17 -0.28 6.09
C GLU A 73 20.11 0.34 4.71
N THR A 74 21.28 0.79 4.26
CA THR A 74 21.49 1.17 2.87
C THR A 74 21.02 0.00 2.02
N VAL A 75 20.11 0.29 1.11
CA VAL A 75 19.54 -0.59 0.07
C VAL A 75 20.61 -1.20 -0.88
N ALA A 76 21.89 -1.08 -0.52
CA ALA A 76 23.05 -1.57 -1.25
C ALA A 76 23.22 -3.10 -1.15
N ASP A 77 22.62 -3.76 -0.15
CA ASP A 77 22.68 -5.23 0.01
C ASP A 77 21.44 -5.96 -0.50
N LEU A 78 20.47 -5.24 -1.07
CA LEU A 78 19.47 -5.87 -1.93
C LEU A 78 20.13 -6.12 -3.28
N GLU A 79 20.80 -7.28 -3.40
CA GLU A 79 20.89 -7.97 -4.69
C GLU A 79 19.45 -8.07 -5.20
N LEU A 80 19.09 -7.13 -6.08
CA LEU A 80 17.88 -7.11 -6.88
C LEU A 80 17.96 -8.33 -7.79
N GLU A 81 17.68 -9.50 -7.21
CA GLU A 81 17.66 -10.77 -7.90
C GLU A 81 16.41 -10.78 -8.79
N ARG A 82 16.59 -10.15 -9.97
CA ARG A 82 16.03 -10.49 -11.27
C ARG A 82 14.64 -11.11 -11.22
N GLN A 83 13.64 -10.29 -10.90
CA GLN A 83 12.26 -10.51 -11.31
C GLN A 83 11.43 -9.23 -11.09
N LEU A 84 11.91 -8.10 -11.62
CA LEU A 84 10.97 -7.05 -12.01
C LEU A 84 10.14 -7.65 -13.16
N PRO A 85 8.80 -7.73 -13.06
CA PRO A 85 7.96 -8.21 -14.14
C PRO A 85 8.29 -7.46 -15.43
N GLU A 86 8.32 -8.18 -16.56
CA GLU A 86 8.64 -7.64 -17.89
C GLU A 86 7.64 -6.54 -18.33
N GLU A 87 6.50 -6.42 -17.64
CA GLU A 87 5.55 -5.31 -17.70
C GLU A 87 5.36 -4.74 -16.28
N LEU A 88 6.31 -3.94 -15.82
CA LEU A 88 6.06 -3.07 -14.68
C LEU A 88 5.19 -1.92 -15.19
N GLU A 89 3.89 -1.95 -14.90
CA GLU A 89 2.92 -0.87 -15.19
C GLU A 89 3.19 0.36 -14.29
N ILE A 90 4.44 0.84 -14.24
CA ILE A 90 4.90 1.96 -13.41
C ILE A 90 4.07 3.21 -13.71
N GLU A 91 3.74 3.43 -14.98
CA GLU A 91 2.96 4.60 -15.41
C GLU A 91 1.54 4.59 -14.83
N GLU A 92 0.84 3.45 -14.90
CA GLU A 92 -0.52 3.34 -14.35
C GLU A 92 -0.50 3.43 -12.82
N ALA A 93 0.47 2.79 -12.18
CA ALA A 93 0.66 2.88 -10.72
C ALA A 93 0.97 4.31 -10.27
N SER A 94 1.87 5.01 -10.97
CA SER A 94 2.22 6.41 -10.75
C SER A 94 0.99 7.31 -10.88
N LYS A 95 0.25 7.17 -11.99
CA LYS A 95 -0.97 7.94 -12.23
C LYS A 95 -2.03 7.71 -11.14
N TYR A 96 -2.24 6.46 -10.75
CA TYR A 96 -3.16 6.11 -9.68
C TYR A 96 -2.73 6.72 -8.34
N TYR A 97 -1.43 6.65 -8.03
CA TYR A 97 -0.87 7.27 -6.84
C TYR A 97 -1.14 8.78 -6.85
N GLU A 98 -0.81 9.49 -7.92
CA GLU A 98 -0.93 10.95 -7.99
C GLU A 98 -2.39 11.40 -7.82
N GLN A 99 -3.32 10.71 -8.48
CA GLN A 99 -4.76 10.96 -8.31
C GLN A 99 -5.23 10.73 -6.88
N THR A 100 -4.75 9.65 -6.25
CA THR A 100 -5.12 9.32 -4.87
C THR A 100 -4.55 10.34 -3.89
N LEU A 101 -3.32 10.81 -4.14
CA LEU A 101 -2.67 11.80 -3.30
C LEU A 101 -3.40 13.14 -3.30
N ASP A 102 -3.77 13.64 -4.49
CA ASP A 102 -4.50 14.90 -4.61
C ASP A 102 -5.89 14.82 -3.94
N GLN A 103 -6.55 13.66 -4.00
CA GLN A 103 -7.79 13.41 -3.27
C GLN A 103 -7.59 13.43 -1.75
N GLN A 104 -6.51 12.84 -1.25
CA GLN A 104 -6.20 12.84 0.18
C GLN A 104 -5.92 14.26 0.69
N PHE A 105 -5.17 15.06 -0.07
CA PHE A 105 -4.96 16.46 0.27
C PHE A 105 -6.26 17.25 0.35
N THR A 106 -7.15 17.08 -0.63
CA THR A 106 -8.47 17.71 -0.62
C THR A 106 -9.26 17.33 0.64
N ALA A 107 -9.22 16.05 1.03
CA ALA A 107 -9.88 15.57 2.24
C ALA A 107 -9.25 16.13 3.53
N LEU A 108 -7.92 16.28 3.59
CA LEU A 108 -7.23 16.89 4.72
C LEU A 108 -7.62 18.37 4.88
N GLU A 109 -7.72 19.13 3.79
CA GLU A 109 -8.14 20.53 3.82
C GLU A 109 -9.59 20.72 4.28
N GLU A 110 -10.47 19.79 3.91
CA GLU A 110 -11.87 19.79 4.36
C GLU A 110 -11.97 19.44 5.85
N PHE A 111 -11.21 18.45 6.31
CA PHE A 111 -11.27 17.98 7.71
C PHE A 111 -10.57 18.94 8.69
N TYR A 112 -9.44 19.52 8.29
CA TYR A 112 -8.64 20.44 9.10
C TYR A 112 -8.80 21.88 8.62
N ALA A 113 -9.97 22.46 8.87
CA ALA A 113 -10.36 23.76 8.32
C ALA A 113 -9.69 25.00 8.96
N ASP A 114 -8.94 24.81 10.06
CA ASP A 114 -8.25 25.89 10.76
C ASP A 114 -7.00 26.39 10.02
N ASP A 115 -6.63 27.64 10.28
CA ASP A 115 -5.59 28.35 9.52
C ASP A 115 -4.19 27.73 9.68
N ASP A 116 -3.85 27.30 10.90
CA ASP A 116 -2.57 26.65 11.19
C ASP A 116 -2.44 25.33 10.41
N SER A 117 -3.48 24.50 10.44
CA SER A 117 -3.51 23.24 9.71
C SER A 117 -3.44 23.43 8.20
N LYS A 118 -4.17 24.41 7.65
CA LYS A 118 -4.14 24.73 6.21
C LYS A 118 -2.76 25.18 5.75
N THR A 119 -2.11 26.02 6.55
CA THR A 119 -0.74 26.47 6.26
C THR A 119 0.21 25.29 6.17
N LEU A 120 0.13 24.35 7.13
CA LEU A 120 0.98 23.16 7.14
C LEU A 120 0.70 22.21 5.96
N ILE A 121 -0.58 22.06 5.56
CA ILE A 121 -0.96 21.28 4.38
C ILE A 121 -0.34 21.90 3.12
N GLU A 122 -0.45 23.21 2.92
CA GLU A 122 0.10 23.91 1.77
C GLU A 122 1.63 23.85 1.72
N GLU A 123 2.31 24.01 2.86
CA GLU A 123 3.76 23.82 2.96
C GLU A 123 4.17 22.40 2.53
N THR A 124 3.45 21.38 2.99
CA THR A 124 3.73 19.98 2.63
C THR A 124 3.49 19.73 1.15
N LYS A 125 2.41 20.27 0.57
CA LYS A 125 2.15 20.19 -0.88
C LYS A 125 3.30 20.79 -1.69
N ASN A 126 3.84 21.92 -1.26
CA ASN A 126 4.98 22.57 -1.93
C ASN A 126 6.25 21.72 -1.86
N LEU A 127 6.52 21.04 -0.73
CA LEU A 127 7.64 20.12 -0.61
C LEU A 127 7.47 18.90 -1.53
N ILE A 128 6.28 18.31 -1.57
CA ILE A 128 5.98 17.20 -2.48
C ILE A 128 6.05 17.63 -3.95
N ALA A 129 5.64 18.85 -4.29
CA ALA A 129 5.75 19.38 -5.65
C ALA A 129 7.20 19.40 -6.14
N LYS A 130 8.16 19.78 -5.29
CA LYS A 130 9.60 19.72 -5.63
C LYS A 130 10.05 18.28 -5.88
N LEU A 131 9.67 17.34 -5.00
CA LEU A 131 10.00 15.93 -5.21
C LEU A 131 9.37 15.35 -6.49
N ARG A 132 8.17 15.81 -6.88
CA ARG A 132 7.56 15.46 -8.18
C ARG A 132 8.34 16.01 -9.37
N GLU A 133 8.98 17.17 -9.24
CA GLU A 133 9.86 17.73 -10.27
C GLU A 133 11.15 16.89 -10.38
N ASP A 134 11.80 16.60 -9.26
CA ASP A 134 12.98 15.73 -9.20
C ASP A 134 12.71 14.36 -9.85
N TYR A 135 11.53 13.78 -9.60
CA TYR A 135 11.13 12.51 -10.20
C TYR A 135 11.07 12.56 -11.73
N LYS A 136 10.58 13.67 -12.32
CA LYS A 136 10.55 13.85 -13.78
C LYS A 136 11.95 14.00 -14.37
N GLU A 137 12.91 14.50 -13.60
CA GLU A 137 14.31 14.53 -14.01
C GLU A 137 14.90 13.12 -14.01
N LEU A 138 14.60 12.32 -12.97
CA LEU A 138 14.99 10.91 -12.90
C LEU A 138 14.38 10.08 -14.03
N GLU A 139 13.12 10.32 -14.43
CA GLU A 139 12.52 9.65 -15.58
C GLU A 139 13.33 9.89 -16.86
N LYS A 140 13.69 11.14 -17.14
CA LYS A 140 14.52 11.49 -18.31
C LYS A 140 15.92 10.87 -18.23
N GLU A 141 16.51 10.86 -17.03
CA GLU A 141 17.81 10.25 -16.82
C GLU A 141 17.75 8.74 -17.09
N LEU A 142 16.71 8.05 -16.61
CA LEU A 142 16.49 6.63 -16.85
C LEU A 142 16.28 6.33 -18.34
N GLU A 143 15.48 7.14 -19.05
CA GLU A 143 15.30 7.00 -20.50
C GLU A 143 16.62 7.14 -21.26
N SER A 144 17.51 8.02 -20.80
CA SER A 144 18.79 8.28 -21.46
C SER A 144 19.89 7.28 -21.13
N THR A 145 19.92 6.78 -19.88
CA THR A 145 21.02 5.95 -19.35
C THR A 145 20.66 4.47 -19.27
N GLY A 146 19.39 4.14 -19.03
CA GLY A 146 18.93 2.79 -18.68
C GLY A 146 19.50 2.28 -17.37
N ASP A 147 20.03 3.15 -16.51
CA ASP A 147 20.75 2.76 -15.29
C ASP A 147 19.77 2.37 -14.17
N GLU A 148 19.88 1.13 -13.69
CA GLU A 148 19.06 0.59 -12.60
C GLU A 148 19.17 1.42 -11.30
N ARG A 149 20.28 2.14 -11.10
CA ARG A 149 20.45 3.05 -9.96
C ARG A 149 19.48 4.24 -10.00
N VAL A 150 19.05 4.65 -11.20
CA VAL A 150 18.04 5.71 -11.35
C VAL A 150 16.68 5.20 -10.89
N VAL A 151 16.35 3.93 -11.13
CA VAL A 151 15.13 3.30 -10.58
C VAL A 151 15.15 3.31 -9.06
N LEU A 152 16.30 3.04 -8.43
CA LEU A 152 16.45 3.15 -6.97
C LEU A 152 16.22 4.58 -6.47
N ALA A 153 16.77 5.58 -7.16
CA ALA A 153 16.53 6.99 -6.82
C ALA A 153 15.05 7.39 -6.97
N MET A 154 14.37 6.87 -8.01
CA MET A 154 12.94 7.06 -8.22
C MET A 154 12.12 6.46 -7.07
N ILE A 155 12.47 5.25 -6.60
CA ILE A 155 11.84 4.62 -5.44
C ILE A 155 12.06 5.45 -4.17
N GLN A 156 13.29 5.94 -3.95
CA GLN A 156 13.63 6.78 -2.79
C GLN A 156 12.84 8.10 -2.81
N ASN A 157 12.63 8.70 -3.98
CA ASN A 157 11.79 9.89 -4.12
C ASN A 157 10.35 9.63 -3.65
N TYR A 158 9.74 8.52 -4.06
CA TYR A 158 8.42 8.13 -3.56
C TYR A 158 8.39 7.94 -2.04
N GLN A 159 9.42 7.29 -1.48
CA GLN A 159 9.54 7.09 -0.03
C GLN A 159 9.60 8.43 0.72
N GLN A 160 10.35 9.41 0.21
CA GLN A 160 10.41 10.75 0.79
C GLN A 160 9.03 11.44 0.79
N ARG A 161 8.27 11.33 -0.30
CA ARG A 161 6.92 11.89 -0.39
C ARG A 161 5.97 11.24 0.62
N ILE A 162 6.06 9.93 0.80
CA ILE A 162 5.28 9.20 1.81
C ILE A 162 5.64 9.69 3.21
N SER A 163 6.94 9.83 3.52
CA SER A 163 7.40 10.32 4.83
C SER A 163 6.87 11.72 5.15
N LEU A 164 6.86 12.64 4.18
CA LEU A 164 6.27 13.97 4.35
C LEU A 164 4.77 13.91 4.66
N LEU A 165 4.03 12.99 4.03
CA LEU A 165 2.59 12.81 4.29
C LEU A 165 2.33 12.26 5.68
N GLU A 166 3.13 11.30 6.12
CA GLU A 166 3.05 10.73 7.48
C GLU A 166 3.31 11.81 8.53
N GLU A 167 4.36 12.62 8.33
CA GLU A 167 4.70 13.74 9.21
C GLU A 167 3.57 14.79 9.26
N LEU A 168 2.98 15.12 8.11
CA LEU A 168 1.83 16.02 8.02
C LEU A 168 0.66 15.49 8.86
N VAL A 169 0.28 14.22 8.69
CA VAL A 169 -0.84 13.61 9.43
C VAL A 169 -0.57 13.62 10.93
N GLN A 170 0.65 13.32 11.36
CA GLN A 170 1.03 13.37 12.78
C GLN A 170 0.88 14.78 13.35
N LYS A 171 1.41 15.80 12.66
CA LYS A 171 1.32 17.21 13.09
C LYS A 171 -0.12 17.72 13.13
N LEU A 172 -0.93 17.42 12.12
CA LEU A 172 -2.35 17.78 12.09
C LEU A 172 -3.13 17.15 13.25
N THR A 173 -2.86 15.87 13.53
CA THR A 173 -3.45 15.15 14.66
C THR A 173 -3.07 15.80 15.99
N TYR A 174 -1.80 16.17 16.14
CA TYR A 174 -1.30 16.87 17.33
C TYR A 174 -1.96 18.25 17.52
N ILE A 175 -2.05 19.07 16.47
CA ILE A 175 -2.72 20.38 16.51
C ILE A 175 -4.18 20.23 16.95
N LYS A 176 -4.89 19.24 16.41
CA LYS A 176 -6.27 18.96 16.78
C LYS A 176 -6.41 18.59 18.26
N HIS A 177 -5.53 17.74 18.78
CA HIS A 177 -5.53 17.37 20.20
C HIS A 177 -5.29 18.57 21.11
N LEU A 178 -4.33 19.45 20.78
CA LEU A 178 -4.07 20.67 21.56
C LEU A 178 -5.29 21.61 21.60
N LYS A 179 -6.00 21.76 20.47
CA LYS A 179 -7.21 22.62 20.42
C LYS A 179 -8.36 22.04 21.24
N GLN A 180 -8.47 20.71 21.33
CA GLN A 180 -9.46 20.03 22.17
C GLN A 180 -9.15 20.17 23.67
N SER A 181 -7.90 19.95 24.09
CA SER A 181 -7.52 20.06 25.51
C SER A 181 -7.74 21.47 26.06
N ASN A 182 -7.41 22.51 25.27
CA ASN A 182 -7.62 23.90 25.68
C ASN A 182 -9.10 24.28 25.85
N HIS A 183 -10.00 23.69 25.05
CA HIS A 183 -11.44 23.91 25.19
C HIS A 183 -12.01 23.26 26.45
N GLU A 184 -11.51 22.08 26.84
CA GLU A 184 -11.96 21.40 28.05
C GLU A 184 -11.51 22.09 29.34
N GLU A 185 -10.30 22.65 29.37
CA GLU A 185 -9.80 23.41 30.53
C GLU A 185 -10.54 24.75 30.71
N SER A 186 -10.86 25.44 29.61
CA SER A 186 -11.63 26.69 29.68
C SER A 186 -13.06 26.49 30.22
N ASN A 187 -13.67 25.33 29.99
CA ASN A 187 -15.04 25.03 30.43
C ASN A 187 -15.11 24.51 31.89
N LYS A 188 -13.99 24.04 32.45
CA LYS A 188 -13.91 23.63 33.87
C LYS A 188 -13.65 24.80 34.82
N ASN A 189 -13.17 25.93 34.29
CA ASN A 189 -12.82 27.13 35.05
C ASN A 189 -13.88 28.26 34.95
N ALA A 190 -15.04 27.97 34.36
CA ALA A 190 -16.21 28.86 34.28
C ALA A 190 -17.35 28.32 35.16
#